data_AF-A0A8T4YKY3-F1
#
_entry.id   AF-A0A8T4YKY3-F1
#
_cell.length_a   1.000
_cell.length_b   1.000
_cell.length_c   1.000
_cell.angle_alpha   90.00
_cell.angle_beta   90.00
_cell.angle_gamma   90.00
#
_symmetry.space_group_name_H-M   'P 1'
#
loop_
_entity.id
_entity.type
_entity.pdbx_description
1 polymer ?
#
loop_
_entity_poly.entity_id
_entity_poly.type
_entity_poly.pdbx_seq_one_letter_code
_entity_poly.pdbx_strand_id
1 'polypeptide(L)' 'DNGLGGCWVGAFDEKKASEALKLPREIRPVAIIPIGYPKTIPPSRPRRGYSEVVHLETW' A
#
# COMPACT_ATOMS: atom_id res chain seq x y z
N ASP A 1 9.05 -16.15 9.14
CA ASP A 1 8.11 -15.02 9.06
C ASP A 1 8.20 -14.15 10.30
N ASN A 2 8.41 -12.85 10.14
CA ASN A 2 8.59 -11.92 11.26
C ASN A 2 7.26 -11.56 11.97
N GLY A 3 6.11 -12.13 11.56
CA GLY A 3 4.80 -11.86 12.18
C GLY A 3 4.28 -10.42 12.03
N LEU A 4 4.89 -9.62 11.16
CA LEU A 4 4.55 -8.22 10.96
C LEU A 4 3.32 -8.07 10.05
N GLY A 5 2.44 -7.13 10.40
CA GLY A 5 1.37 -6.62 9.56
C GLY A 5 1.70 -5.22 9.06
N GLY A 6 0.93 -4.77 8.06
CA GLY A 6 0.98 -3.40 7.55
C GLY A 6 -0.24 -3.04 6.74
N CYS A 7 -0.35 -1.76 6.38
CA CYS A 7 -1.43 -1.26 5.54
C CYS A 7 -0.93 -0.19 4.56
N TRP A 8 -1.64 -0.04 3.44
CA TRP A 8 -1.45 1.10 2.55
C TRP A 8 -2.14 2.32 3.14
N VAL A 9 -1.39 3.40 3.34
CA VAL A 9 -1.98 4.72 3.60
C VAL A 9 -2.08 5.44 2.25
N GLY A 10 -3.24 5.32 1.60
CA GLY A 10 -3.50 6.01 0.31
C GLY A 10 -3.94 7.46 0.48
N ALA A 11 -4.41 7.84 1.67
CA ALA A 11 -4.93 9.18 1.97
C ALA A 11 -3.88 10.01 2.74
N PHE A 12 -2.71 10.24 2.14
CA PHE A 12 -1.70 11.15 2.69
C PHE A 12 -1.41 12.31 1.73
N ASP A 13 -0.94 13.42 2.31
CA ASP A 13 -0.51 14.60 1.56
C ASP A 13 0.97 14.46 1.20
N GLU A 14 1.25 14.28 -0.10
CA GLU A 14 2.63 14.10 -0.60
C GLU A 14 3.52 15.29 -0.26
N LYS A 15 3.00 16.53 -0.31
CA LYS A 15 3.78 17.74 -0.03
C LYS A 15 4.17 17.80 1.44
N LYS A 16 3.22 17.55 2.34
CA LYS A 16 3.50 17.51 3.78
C LYS A 16 4.46 16.37 4.14
N ALA A 17 4.34 15.22 3.50
CA ALA A 17 5.29 14.11 3.70
C ALA A 17 6.71 14.49 3.25
N SER A 18 6.85 15.12 2.08
CA SER A 18 8.14 15.62 1.60
C SER A 18 8.76 16.66 2.53
N GLU A 19 7.97 17.61 3.03
CA GLU A 19 8.42 18.63 3.99
C GLU A 19 8.88 17.99 5.31
N ALA A 20 8.09 17.07 5.86
CA ALA A 20 8.41 16.39 7.12
C ALA A 20 9.71 15.56 7.03
N LEU A 21 9.93 14.90 5.89
CA LEU A 21 11.12 14.08 5.64
C LEU A 21 12.29 14.88 5.04
N LYS A 22 12.10 16.17 4.77
CA LYS A 22 13.10 17.06 4.12
C LYS A 22 13.61 16.49 2.80
N LEU A 23 12.71 15.97 1.98
CA LEU A 23 13.07 15.34 0.71
C LEU A 23 13.62 16.38 -0.29
N PRO A 24 14.68 16.04 -1.05
CA PRO A 24 15.08 16.80 -2.23
C PRO A 24 13.94 16.89 -3.25
N ARG A 25 13.97 17.92 -4.10
CA ARG A 25 12.91 18.22 -5.07
C ARG A 25 12.67 17.08 -6.07
N GLU A 26 13.71 16.32 -6.37
CA GLU A 26 13.72 15.21 -7.31
C GLU A 26 13.13 13.92 -6.71
N ILE A 27 12.89 13.89 -5.40
CA ILE A 27 12.34 12.73 -4.68
C ILE A 27 10.88 12.99 -4.34
N ARG A 28 10.02 12.06 -4.76
CA ARG A 28 8.59 12.08 -4.48
C ARG A 28 8.20 10.88 -3.60
N PRO A 29 7.50 11.09 -2.47
CA PRO A 29 6.97 9.99 -1.68
C PRO A 29 5.80 9.33 -2.43
N VAL A 30 5.90 8.03 -2.68
CA VAL A 30 4.87 7.27 -3.41
C VAL A 30 3.90 6.56 -2.47
N ALA A 31 4.36 6.19 -1.28
CA ALA A 31 3.59 5.40 -0.34
C ALA A 31 4.04 5.62 1.11
N ILE A 32 3.09 5.53 2.03
CA ILE A 32 3.35 5.36 3.46
C ILE A 32 2.79 4.00 3.87
N ILE A 33 3.64 3.17 4.47
CA ILE A 33 3.30 1.83 4.94
C ILE A 33 3.70 1.70 6.42
N PRO A 34 2.74 1.76 7.35
CA PRO A 34 2.98 1.42 8.75
C PRO A 34 3.29 -0.07 8.87
N ILE A 35 4.29 -0.43 9.67
CA ILE A 35 4.70 -1.81 9.92
C ILE A 35 4.75 -2.05 11.43
N GLY A 36 4.23 -3.19 11.88
CA GLY A 36 4.29 -3.58 13.29
C GLY A 36 3.63 -4.93 13.56
N TYR A 37 3.65 -5.36 14.82
CA TYR A 37 2.95 -6.57 15.24
C TYR A 37 1.44 -6.29 15.34
N PRO A 38 0.58 -7.02 14.60
CA PRO A 38 -0.84 -6.74 14.57
C PRO A 38 -1.51 -7.14 15.90
N LYS A 39 -2.39 -6.29 16.42
CA LYS A 39 -3.24 -6.63 17.57
C LYS A 39 -4.31 -7.67 17.21
N THR A 40 -4.73 -7.70 15.95
CA THR A 40 -5.80 -8.57 15.42
C THR A 40 -5.53 -8.90 13.96
N ILE A 41 -5.94 -10.10 13.52
CA ILE A 41 -5.83 -10.53 12.11
C ILE A 41 -7.24 -10.54 11.51
N PRO A 42 -7.56 -9.60 10.59
CA PRO A 42 -8.87 -9.59 9.92
C PRO A 42 -8.95 -10.72 8.87
N PRO A 43 -10.16 -11.16 8.50
CA PRO A 43 -10.34 -12.06 7.36
C PRO A 43 -9.88 -11.39 6.05
N SER A 44 -9.42 -12.20 5.11
CA SER A 44 -9.02 -11.72 3.78
C SER A 44 -10.21 -11.09 3.05
N ARG A 45 -9.97 -9.93 2.42
CA ARG A 45 -11.00 -9.26 1.61
C ARG A 45 -11.23 -10.08 0.33
N PRO A 46 -12.48 -10.20 -0.16
CA PRO A 46 -12.75 -10.89 -1.41
C PRO A 46 -12.00 -10.20 -2.57
N ARG A 47 -11.54 -11.01 -3.53
CA ARG A 47 -10.93 -10.55 -4.78
C ARG A 47 -11.91 -10.81 -5.93
N ARG A 48 -11.79 -10.01 -6.99
CA ARG A 48 -12.47 -10.30 -8.26
C ARG A 48 -12.08 -11.70 -8.75
N GLY A 49 -13.02 -12.41 -9.33
CA GLY A 49 -12.79 -13.75 -9.89
C GLY A 49 -11.77 -13.71 -11.03
N TYR A 50 -11.10 -14.83 -11.27
CA TYR A 50 -10.08 -14.91 -12.33
C TYR A 50 -10.60 -14.47 -13.69
N SER A 51 -11.79 -14.93 -14.07
CA SER A 51 -12.44 -14.57 -15.35
C SER A 51 -12.75 -13.09 -15.51
N GLU A 52 -12.70 -12.30 -14.44
CA GLU A 52 -12.93 -10.85 -14.48
C GLU A 52 -11.65 -10.03 -14.69
N VAL A 53 -10.47 -10.64 -14.52
CA VAL A 53 -9.18 -9.94 -14.47
C VAL A 53 -8.18 -10.53 -15.45
N VAL A 54 -8.28 -11.83 -15.75
CA VAL A 54 -7.39 -12.55 -16.66
C VAL A 54 -8.05 -12.66 -18.04
N HIS A 55 -7.31 -12.26 -19.07
CA HIS A 55 -7.74 -12.36 -20.47
C HIS A 55 -6.71 -13.18 -21.25
N LEU A 56 -7.18 -14.13 -22.08
CA LEU A 56 -6.34 -14.99 -22.92
C LEU A 56 -6.43 -14.53 -24.36
N GLU A 57 -5.30 -14.49 -25.07
CA GLU A 57 -5.13 -14.03 -26.46
C GLU A 57 -5.39 -12.55 -26.70
N THR A 58 -6.48 -11.99 -26.18
CA THR A 58 -6.87 -10.59 -26.33
C THR A 58 -7.40 -10.03 -25.02
N TRP A 59 -7.34 -8.70 -24.86
CA TRP A 59 -8.02 -8.00 -23.77
C TRP A 59 -9.53 -8.16 -23.81
#